data_AF-A0A2A5XJV5-F1
#
_entry.id   AF-A0A2A5XJV5-F1
#
_cell.length_a   1.000
_cell.length_b   1.000
_cell.length_c   1.000
_cell.angle_alpha   90.00
_cell.angle_beta   90.00
_cell.angle_gamma   90.00
#
_symmetry.space_group_name_H-M   'P 1'
#
loop_
_entity.id
_entity.type
_entity.pdbx_description
1 polymer ?
#
loop_
_entity_poly.entity_id
_entity_poly.type
_entity_poly.pdbx_seq_one_letter_code
_entity_poly.pdbx_strand_id
1 'polypeptide(L)'
;MNQITSEIFMIRPKHFNFNHETAKNNHFQKEEKTLKNKEVLQNAISEFEELVKKIKQKNIKVEIFEDREEVITTDSIFPNNWISLHKDGKIYVYPMFSEIRRKEKRIDIINSYRDNGYLINETIDLSKYEKENKFLEGTGSMVLDRENKLCYAAISERTSREVLNKFCEISGYEAIEFKSYQTFENKRKEIYHTNVMMCIADKYVIICLDSIDNIDERKSVIEKLIESKKEIIEINEKQCNNFAGNMLQVKNNQNKKFLIMS
;
A
#
# COMPACT_ATOMS: atom_id res chain seq x y z
N MET A 1 15.36 -11.32 -0.31
CA MET A 1 15.07 -10.44 -1.47
C MET A 1 15.48 -9.02 -1.06
N ASN A 2 15.87 -8.10 -1.97
CA ASN A 2 16.22 -6.73 -1.52
C ASN A 2 14.96 -6.04 -0.98
N GLN A 3 15.07 -5.37 0.18
CA GLN A 3 13.94 -4.64 0.76
C GLN A 3 13.52 -3.44 -0.11
N ILE A 4 14.50 -2.74 -0.69
CA ILE A 4 14.30 -1.49 -1.41
C ILE A 4 14.55 -1.62 -2.92
N THR A 5 13.80 -0.83 -3.69
CA THR A 5 13.86 -0.74 -5.14
C THR A 5 14.50 0.59 -5.59
N SER A 6 15.00 0.63 -6.82
CA SER A 6 15.41 1.87 -7.50
C SER A 6 14.42 2.39 -8.55
N GLU A 7 13.31 1.67 -8.68
CA GLU A 7 12.28 1.94 -9.66
C GLU A 7 10.91 1.77 -9.02
N ILE A 8 10.06 2.76 -9.26
CA ILE A 8 8.66 2.78 -8.86
C ILE A 8 7.82 3.19 -10.05
N PHE A 9 6.54 2.82 -10.02
CA PHE A 9 5.56 3.38 -10.92
C PHE A 9 4.43 4.03 -10.16
N MET A 10 3.79 5.00 -10.81
CA MET A 10 2.69 5.78 -10.27
C MET A 10 1.62 5.92 -11.36
N ILE A 11 0.37 6.12 -10.96
CA ILE A 11 -0.74 6.42 -11.86
C ILE A 11 -1.07 7.89 -11.71
N ARG A 12 -1.09 8.65 -12.82
CA ARG A 12 -1.44 10.07 -12.77
C ARG A 12 -2.92 10.23 -12.37
N PRO A 13 -3.24 11.06 -11.36
CA PRO A 13 -4.63 11.28 -10.98
C PRO A 13 -5.42 11.93 -12.13
N LYS A 14 -6.49 11.24 -12.55
CA LYS A 14 -7.38 11.70 -13.62
C LYS A 14 -8.76 12.08 -13.12
N HIS A 15 -9.34 11.24 -12.24
CA HIS A 15 -10.67 11.42 -11.67
C HIS A 15 -10.65 11.58 -10.15
N PHE A 16 -9.50 11.93 -9.57
CA PHE A 16 -9.31 12.01 -8.13
C PHE A 16 -10.35 12.92 -7.45
N ASN A 17 -11.04 12.36 -6.46
CA ASN A 17 -12.01 13.05 -5.63
C ASN A 17 -12.37 12.23 -4.40
N PHE A 18 -13.25 12.79 -3.55
CA PHE A 18 -13.81 12.04 -2.44
C PHE A 18 -14.57 10.80 -2.92
N ASN A 19 -14.32 9.65 -2.29
CA ASN A 19 -14.96 8.40 -2.64
C ASN A 19 -15.99 7.98 -1.58
N HIS A 20 -17.27 8.24 -1.86
CA HIS A 20 -18.36 7.89 -0.94
C HIS A 20 -18.47 6.38 -0.64
N GLU A 21 -18.01 5.50 -1.54
CA GLU A 21 -18.06 4.06 -1.32
C GLU A 21 -17.03 3.62 -0.28
N THR A 22 -15.78 4.10 -0.42
CA THR A 22 -14.68 3.73 0.47
C THR A 22 -14.69 4.50 1.78
N ALA A 23 -15.27 5.71 1.83
CA ALA A 23 -15.40 6.51 3.04
C ALA A 23 -16.18 5.82 4.17
N LYS A 24 -17.03 4.82 3.86
CA LYS A 24 -17.80 4.06 4.86
C LYS A 24 -16.91 3.28 5.84
N ASN A 25 -15.77 2.78 5.37
CA ASN A 25 -14.81 2.01 6.17
C ASN A 25 -13.38 2.57 6.12
N ASN A 26 -13.17 3.73 5.49
CA ASN A 26 -11.93 4.51 5.54
C ASN A 26 -12.17 5.82 6.29
N HIS A 27 -11.96 5.81 7.61
CA HIS A 27 -12.14 6.99 8.46
C HIS A 27 -11.02 8.04 8.32
N PHE A 28 -10.01 7.81 7.48
CA PHE A 28 -8.98 8.81 7.14
C PHE A 28 -9.45 9.75 6.02
N GLN A 29 -10.46 9.35 5.23
CA GLN A 29 -11.02 10.23 4.21
C GLN A 29 -11.81 11.36 4.86
N LYS A 30 -11.56 12.57 4.36
CA LYS A 30 -12.29 13.77 4.74
C LYS A 30 -12.93 14.33 3.48
N GLU A 31 -14.24 14.53 3.55
CA GLU A 31 -14.96 15.23 2.49
C GLU A 31 -14.54 16.70 2.51
N GLU A 32 -14.01 17.18 1.39
CA GLU A 32 -13.69 18.60 1.21
C GLU A 32 -14.98 19.37 1.00
N LYS A 33 -15.27 20.32 1.89
CA LYS A 33 -16.55 21.04 1.94
C LYS A 33 -16.47 22.42 1.29
N THR A 34 -15.28 22.94 1.03
CA THR A 34 -15.04 24.31 0.59
C THR A 34 -14.65 24.38 -0.89
N LEU A 35 -13.80 23.47 -1.36
CA LEU A 35 -13.34 23.43 -2.74
C LEU A 35 -14.30 22.64 -3.63
N LYS A 36 -14.42 23.04 -4.90
CA LYS A 36 -15.14 22.24 -5.90
C LYS A 36 -14.30 21.02 -6.28
N ASN A 37 -14.97 19.96 -6.74
CA ASN A 37 -14.30 18.74 -7.21
C ASN A 37 -13.17 18.98 -8.22
N LYS A 38 -13.35 19.95 -9.13
CA LYS A 38 -12.32 20.34 -10.09
C LYS A 38 -11.09 20.95 -9.42
N GLU A 39 -11.27 21.75 -8.37
CA GLU A 39 -10.18 22.37 -7.62
C GLU A 39 -9.42 21.32 -6.79
N VAL A 40 -10.15 20.40 -6.15
CA VAL A 40 -9.56 19.23 -5.45
C VAL A 40 -8.69 18.42 -6.40
N LEU A 41 -9.19 18.10 -7.59
CA LEU A 41 -8.43 17.36 -8.60
C LEU A 41 -7.17 18.13 -9.04
N GLN A 42 -7.27 19.45 -9.27
CA GLN A 42 -6.11 20.24 -9.68
C GLN A 42 -5.04 20.31 -8.59
N ASN A 43 -5.44 20.43 -7.32
CA ASN A 43 -4.51 20.37 -6.19
C ASN A 43 -3.81 19.01 -6.13
N ALA A 44 -4.55 17.91 -6.25
CA ALA A 44 -3.97 16.56 -6.25
C ALA A 44 -3.00 16.33 -7.42
N ILE A 45 -3.30 16.85 -8.61
CA ILE A 45 -2.38 16.81 -9.76
C ILE A 45 -1.11 17.62 -9.45
N SER A 46 -1.24 18.81 -8.85
CA SER A 46 -0.09 19.64 -8.48
C SER A 46 0.81 18.95 -7.44
N GLU A 47 0.23 18.38 -6.39
CA GLU A 47 0.94 17.63 -5.34
C GLU A 47 1.64 16.40 -5.92
N PHE A 48 0.96 15.65 -6.78
CA PHE A 48 1.51 14.50 -7.49
C PHE A 48 2.74 14.90 -8.33
N GLU A 49 2.63 15.95 -9.13
CA GLU A 49 3.74 16.43 -9.97
C GLU A 49 4.91 16.95 -9.14
N GLU A 50 4.65 17.62 -8.03
CA GLU A 50 5.70 18.07 -7.12
C GLU A 50 6.44 16.89 -6.49
N LEU A 51 5.71 15.86 -6.04
CA LEU A 51 6.29 14.64 -5.49
C LEU A 51 7.14 13.91 -6.54
N VAL A 52 6.59 13.69 -7.74
CA VAL A 52 7.30 13.08 -8.88
C VAL A 52 8.58 13.85 -9.19
N LYS A 53 8.52 15.19 -9.24
CA LYS A 53 9.69 16.05 -9.47
C LYS A 53 10.74 15.85 -8.39
N LYS A 54 10.36 15.86 -7.11
CA LYS A 54 11.26 15.64 -5.98
C LYS A 54 11.93 14.26 -6.04
N ILE A 55 11.21 13.21 -6.40
CA ILE A 55 11.74 11.85 -6.53
C ILE A 55 12.73 11.76 -7.70
N LYS A 56 12.35 12.28 -8.88
CA LYS A 56 13.22 12.28 -10.07
C LYS A 56 14.52 13.07 -9.85
N GLN A 57 14.46 14.18 -9.11
CA GLN A 57 15.65 14.97 -8.72
C GLN A 57 16.66 14.18 -7.87
N LYS A 58 16.28 13.04 -7.29
CA LYS A 58 17.18 12.14 -6.55
C LYS A 58 17.74 11.01 -7.42
N ASN A 59 17.50 11.02 -8.73
CA ASN A 59 17.90 9.99 -9.70
C ASN A 59 17.23 8.62 -9.46
N ILE A 60 16.01 8.63 -8.96
CA ILE A 60 15.16 7.43 -8.82
C ILE A 60 14.31 7.31 -10.09
N LYS A 61 14.19 6.11 -10.66
CA LYS A 61 13.35 5.88 -11.84
C LYS A 61 11.88 5.88 -11.43
N VAL A 62 11.10 6.76 -12.04
CA VAL A 62 9.65 6.87 -11.83
C VAL A 62 8.96 6.74 -13.17
N GLU A 63 8.26 5.62 -13.35
CA GLU A 63 7.37 5.40 -14.48
C GLU A 63 5.98 5.93 -14.14
N ILE A 64 5.38 6.68 -15.05
CA ILE A 64 4.06 7.28 -14.83
C ILE A 64 3.13 6.73 -15.90
N PHE A 65 2.07 6.07 -15.45
CA PHE A 65 0.98 5.64 -16.32
C PHE A 65 -0.12 6.70 -16.28
N GLU A 66 -0.54 7.15 -17.46
CA GLU A 66 -1.76 7.94 -17.59
C GLU A 66 -2.96 7.07 -17.22
N ASP A 67 -3.89 7.63 -16.46
CA ASP A 67 -5.14 6.94 -16.14
C ASP A 67 -6.17 7.13 -17.27
N ARG A 68 -7.20 6.28 -17.27
CA ARG A 68 -8.16 6.17 -18.37
C ARG A 68 -9.28 7.21 -18.24
N GLU A 69 -9.64 7.85 -19.34
CA GLU A 69 -10.75 8.81 -19.38
C GLU A 69 -12.10 8.09 -19.14
N GLU A 70 -12.27 6.95 -19.78
CA GLU A 70 -13.52 6.19 -19.83
C GLU A 70 -13.81 5.37 -18.57
N VAL A 71 -12.81 5.17 -17.69
CA VAL A 71 -12.95 4.45 -16.42
C VAL A 71 -12.89 5.44 -15.26
N ILE A 72 -14.07 5.83 -14.77
CA ILE A 72 -14.20 6.84 -13.71
C ILE A 72 -14.03 6.17 -12.34
N THR A 73 -12.80 6.20 -11.83
CA THR A 73 -12.41 5.73 -10.50
C THR A 73 -11.58 6.82 -9.81
N THR A 74 -11.94 7.21 -8.60
CA THR A 74 -11.26 8.30 -7.88
C THR A 74 -9.93 7.87 -7.24
N ASP A 75 -9.74 6.57 -7.00
CA ASP A 75 -8.64 6.01 -6.21
C ASP A 75 -7.58 5.28 -7.07
N SER A 76 -7.65 5.39 -8.40
CA SER A 76 -6.70 4.77 -9.35
C SER A 76 -5.25 5.20 -9.14
N ILE A 77 -5.02 6.36 -8.52
CA ILE A 77 -3.71 6.86 -8.09
C ILE A 77 -2.99 5.91 -7.10
N PHE A 78 -3.70 4.96 -6.48
CA PHE A 78 -3.17 4.00 -5.51
C PHE A 78 -3.05 2.58 -6.08
N PRO A 79 -2.13 2.32 -7.05
CA PRO A 79 -2.01 1.00 -7.68
C PRO A 79 -1.55 -0.09 -6.73
N ASN A 80 -0.90 0.28 -5.62
CA ASN A 80 -0.41 -0.64 -4.60
C ASN A 80 -1.53 -1.50 -3.99
N ASN A 81 -2.80 -1.10 -4.15
CA ASN A 81 -3.93 -1.86 -3.65
C ASN A 81 -4.31 -3.05 -4.54
N TRP A 82 -4.07 -2.99 -5.85
CA TRP A 82 -4.53 -4.04 -6.77
C TRP A 82 -3.40 -4.86 -7.39
N ILE A 83 -2.14 -4.37 -7.35
CA ILE A 83 -0.99 -5.08 -7.91
C ILE A 83 0.26 -5.04 -7.03
N SER A 84 1.08 -6.09 -7.11
CA SER A 84 2.47 -6.05 -6.66
C SER A 84 3.39 -6.82 -7.61
N LEU A 85 4.59 -6.31 -7.81
CA LEU A 85 5.64 -6.87 -8.67
C LEU A 85 6.78 -7.41 -7.79
N HIS A 86 7.26 -8.62 -8.05
CA HIS A 86 8.27 -9.29 -7.22
C HIS A 86 9.52 -9.65 -8.01
N LYS A 87 10.68 -9.68 -7.33
CA LYS A 87 12.01 -9.89 -7.94
C LYS A 87 12.15 -11.24 -8.64
N ASP A 88 11.37 -12.24 -8.23
CA ASP A 88 11.32 -13.57 -8.85
C ASP A 88 10.43 -13.61 -10.11
N GLY A 89 9.98 -12.45 -10.60
CA GLY A 89 9.15 -12.32 -11.79
C GLY A 89 7.69 -12.68 -11.57
N LYS A 90 7.24 -12.85 -10.33
CA LYS A 90 5.82 -13.02 -10.01
C LYS A 90 5.11 -11.67 -9.93
N ILE A 91 3.95 -11.59 -10.57
CA ILE A 91 3.01 -10.48 -10.45
C ILE A 91 1.77 -11.00 -9.71
N TYR A 92 1.31 -10.28 -8.70
CA TYR A 92 0.06 -10.60 -8.01
C TYR A 92 -0.98 -9.55 -8.34
N VAL A 93 -2.17 -10.00 -8.75
CA VAL A 93 -3.37 -9.16 -8.89
C VAL A 93 -4.32 -9.51 -7.77
N TYR A 94 -4.82 -8.48 -7.08
CA TYR A 94 -5.45 -8.63 -5.77
C TYR A 94 -6.98 -8.42 -5.79
N PRO A 95 -7.72 -9.08 -4.89
CA PRO A 95 -9.15 -8.84 -4.70
C PRO A 95 -9.40 -7.55 -3.91
N MET A 96 -10.24 -6.67 -4.47
CA MET A 96 -10.57 -5.35 -3.94
C MET A 96 -11.96 -5.33 -3.32
N PHE A 97 -12.08 -4.72 -2.13
CA PHE A 97 -13.34 -4.64 -1.39
C PHE A 97 -14.39 -3.87 -2.20
N SER A 98 -14.03 -2.64 -2.58
CA SER A 98 -14.91 -1.74 -3.32
C SER A 98 -15.12 -2.21 -4.75
N GLU A 99 -16.37 -2.29 -5.19
CA GLU A 99 -16.75 -2.77 -6.52
C GLU A 99 -16.26 -1.80 -7.61
N ILE A 100 -16.36 -0.49 -7.39
CA ILE A 100 -15.88 0.48 -8.37
C ILE A 100 -14.36 0.37 -8.54
N ARG A 101 -13.62 0.16 -7.44
CA ARG A 101 -12.16 0.03 -7.46
C ARG A 101 -11.67 -1.23 -8.16
N ARG A 102 -12.51 -2.27 -8.32
CA ARG A 102 -12.14 -3.46 -9.12
C ARG A 102 -11.84 -3.10 -10.58
N LYS A 103 -12.42 -2.01 -11.08
CA LYS A 103 -12.18 -1.49 -12.44
C LYS A 103 -10.81 -0.86 -12.59
N GLU A 104 -10.08 -0.54 -11.50
CA GLU A 104 -8.75 0.07 -11.52
C GLU A 104 -7.65 -0.90 -12.02
N LYS A 105 -7.93 -2.21 -12.03
CA LYS A 105 -6.97 -3.22 -12.50
C LYS A 105 -6.66 -3.03 -13.98
N ARG A 106 -5.37 -2.95 -14.30
CA ARG A 106 -4.85 -2.57 -15.62
C ARG A 106 -3.95 -3.67 -16.17
N ILE A 107 -4.47 -4.48 -17.10
CA ILE A 107 -3.68 -5.51 -17.78
C ILE A 107 -2.61 -4.92 -18.71
N ASP A 108 -2.86 -3.74 -19.26
CA ASP A 108 -1.94 -3.02 -20.13
C ASP A 108 -0.65 -2.60 -19.38
N ILE A 109 -0.74 -2.26 -18.09
CA ILE A 109 0.44 -2.00 -17.24
C ILE A 109 1.29 -3.27 -17.10
N ILE A 110 0.65 -4.43 -16.85
CA ILE A 110 1.33 -5.72 -16.76
C ILE A 110 2.02 -6.07 -18.07
N ASN A 111 1.33 -5.87 -19.20
CA ASN A 111 1.88 -6.14 -20.53
C ASN A 111 3.04 -5.18 -20.87
N SER A 112 2.94 -3.91 -20.50
CA SER A 112 4.02 -2.93 -20.71
C SER A 112 5.33 -3.37 -20.07
N TYR A 113 5.30 -3.92 -18.85
CA TYR A 113 6.51 -4.49 -18.23
C TYR A 113 7.06 -5.69 -19.00
N ARG A 114 6.20 -6.55 -19.54
CA ARG A 114 6.62 -7.68 -20.38
C ARG A 114 7.33 -7.18 -21.63
N ASP A 115 6.73 -6.22 -22.32
CA ASP A 115 7.22 -5.66 -23.58
C ASP A 115 8.53 -4.87 -23.39
N ASN A 116 8.70 -4.25 -22.22
CA ASN A 116 9.92 -3.54 -21.83
C ASN A 116 11.04 -4.47 -21.30
N GLY A 117 10.88 -5.80 -21.42
CA GLY A 117 11.93 -6.77 -21.11
C GLY A 117 12.13 -7.09 -19.63
N TYR A 118 11.15 -6.78 -18.78
CA TYR A 118 11.20 -7.22 -17.38
C TYR A 118 10.99 -8.72 -17.29
N LEU A 119 11.66 -9.36 -16.32
CA LEU A 119 11.42 -10.76 -16.01
C LEU A 119 10.00 -10.91 -15.45
N ILE A 120 9.12 -11.55 -16.22
CA ILE A 120 7.77 -11.93 -15.79
C ILE A 120 7.61 -13.43 -16.03
N ASN A 121 7.66 -14.19 -14.95
CA ASN A 121 7.52 -15.65 -14.97
C ASN A 121 6.06 -16.08 -14.86
N GLU A 122 5.28 -15.38 -14.01
CA GLU A 122 3.92 -15.79 -13.68
C GLU A 122 3.08 -14.58 -13.23
N THR A 123 1.82 -14.53 -13.64
CA THR A 123 0.82 -13.62 -13.09
C THR A 123 -0.18 -14.44 -12.27
N ILE A 124 -0.18 -14.23 -10.96
CA ILE A 124 -1.04 -14.89 -9.99
C ILE A 124 -2.25 -13.98 -9.73
N ASP A 125 -3.40 -14.41 -10.23
CA ASP A 125 -4.65 -13.67 -10.06
C ASP A 125 -5.44 -14.17 -8.84
N LEU A 126 -5.40 -13.39 -7.76
CA LEU A 126 -6.19 -13.60 -6.54
C LEU A 126 -7.54 -12.87 -6.60
N SER A 127 -7.84 -12.10 -7.65
CA SER A 127 -9.09 -11.35 -7.73
C SER A 127 -10.34 -12.21 -7.79
N LYS A 128 -10.21 -13.50 -8.14
CA LYS A 128 -11.31 -14.47 -8.09
C LYS A 128 -12.00 -14.55 -6.72
N TYR A 129 -11.29 -14.26 -5.62
CA TYR A 129 -11.84 -14.25 -4.26
C TYR A 129 -12.87 -13.13 -4.03
N GLU A 130 -12.97 -12.14 -4.92
CA GLU A 130 -14.03 -11.12 -4.88
C GLU A 130 -15.42 -11.74 -4.96
N LYS A 131 -15.57 -12.86 -5.69
CA LYS A 131 -16.84 -13.62 -5.79
C LYS A 131 -17.26 -14.26 -4.47
N GLU A 132 -16.33 -14.40 -3.53
CA GLU A 132 -16.53 -14.98 -2.21
C GLU A 132 -16.58 -13.91 -1.11
N ASN A 133 -16.58 -12.62 -1.47
CA ASN A 133 -16.47 -11.49 -0.54
C ASN A 133 -15.23 -11.56 0.37
N LYS A 134 -14.10 -12.04 -0.18
CA LYS A 134 -12.80 -12.11 0.50
C LYS A 134 -11.81 -11.22 -0.23
N PHE A 135 -11.17 -10.32 0.51
CA PHE A 135 -10.36 -9.25 -0.06
C PHE A 135 -8.94 -9.24 0.50
N LEU A 136 -8.01 -8.65 -0.23
CA LEU A 136 -6.62 -8.46 0.18
C LEU A 136 -6.08 -7.35 -0.70
N GLU A 137 -6.26 -6.08 -0.31
CA GLU A 137 -5.91 -4.90 -1.12
C GLU A 137 -4.38 -4.64 -1.16
N GLY A 138 -3.65 -5.62 -1.70
CA GLY A 138 -2.25 -5.56 -2.06
C GLY A 138 -1.33 -5.12 -0.94
N THR A 139 -0.34 -4.30 -1.28
CA THR A 139 0.59 -3.74 -0.28
C THR A 139 0.01 -2.53 0.46
N GLY A 140 -1.31 -2.27 0.34
CA GLY A 140 -2.06 -1.50 1.32
C GLY A 140 -2.43 -2.37 2.52
N SER A 141 -2.99 -3.55 2.25
CA SER A 141 -3.35 -4.55 3.25
C SER A 141 -2.14 -5.26 3.88
N MET A 142 -1.00 -5.29 3.19
CA MET A 142 0.21 -5.99 3.63
C MET A 142 1.43 -5.07 3.63
N VAL A 143 2.33 -5.27 4.61
CA VAL A 143 3.68 -4.69 4.60
C VAL A 143 4.70 -5.82 4.64
N LEU A 144 5.53 -5.89 3.60
CA LEU A 144 6.44 -7.02 3.37
C LEU A 144 7.86 -6.70 3.86
N ASP A 145 8.35 -7.50 4.81
CA ASP A 145 9.78 -7.64 5.08
C ASP A 145 10.35 -8.66 4.08
N ARG A 146 10.85 -8.15 2.95
CA ARG A 146 11.33 -8.96 1.82
C ARG A 146 12.66 -9.65 2.13
N GLU A 147 13.42 -9.14 3.08
CA GLU A 147 14.68 -9.74 3.52
C GLU A 147 14.42 -10.95 4.39
N ASN A 148 13.53 -10.81 5.38
CA ASN A 148 13.21 -11.86 6.35
C ASN A 148 12.01 -12.73 5.97
N LYS A 149 11.36 -12.46 4.82
CA LYS A 149 10.18 -13.18 4.34
C LYS A 149 9.01 -13.13 5.35
N LEU A 150 8.78 -11.97 5.96
CA LEU A 150 7.62 -11.74 6.83
C LEU A 150 6.59 -10.82 6.16
N CYS A 151 5.32 -11.12 6.33
CA CYS A 151 4.19 -10.36 5.82
C CYS A 151 3.34 -9.87 6.99
N TYR A 152 3.49 -8.60 7.36
CA TYR A 152 2.70 -7.97 8.40
C TYR A 152 1.35 -7.54 7.81
N ALA A 153 0.25 -7.94 8.46
CA ALA A 153 -1.09 -7.67 7.97
C ALA A 153 -2.08 -7.44 9.12
N ALA A 154 -2.62 -6.22 9.16
CA ALA A 154 -3.79 -5.87 9.93
C ALA A 154 -5.04 -6.47 9.27
N ILE A 155 -5.70 -7.39 9.97
CA ILE A 155 -6.95 -8.03 9.54
C ILE A 155 -8.08 -7.01 9.64
N SER A 156 -8.80 -6.82 8.54
CA SER A 156 -9.88 -5.84 8.40
C SER A 156 -10.88 -6.33 7.33
N GLU A 157 -11.93 -5.56 7.06
CA GLU A 157 -12.83 -5.81 5.92
C GLU A 157 -12.10 -5.88 4.57
N ARG A 158 -10.88 -5.32 4.47
CA ARG A 158 -10.08 -5.29 3.25
C ARG A 158 -8.92 -6.29 3.25
N THR A 159 -8.73 -7.01 4.36
CA THR A 159 -7.64 -7.98 4.57
C THR A 159 -8.20 -9.28 5.14
N SER A 160 -8.55 -10.21 4.27
CA SER A 160 -9.01 -11.55 4.62
C SER A 160 -7.83 -12.46 4.98
N ARG A 161 -7.92 -13.13 6.14
CA ARG A 161 -6.96 -14.16 6.57
C ARG A 161 -6.78 -15.25 5.53
N GLU A 162 -7.86 -15.69 4.87
CA GLU A 162 -7.79 -16.78 3.91
C GLU A 162 -6.97 -16.40 2.67
N VAL A 163 -7.22 -15.21 2.11
CA VAL A 163 -6.50 -14.73 0.93
C VAL A 163 -5.05 -14.39 1.28
N LEU A 164 -4.82 -13.82 2.48
CA LEU A 164 -3.49 -13.58 3.03
C LEU A 164 -2.69 -14.87 3.15
N ASN A 165 -3.27 -15.92 3.75
CA ASN A 165 -2.64 -17.22 3.88
C ASN A 165 -2.33 -17.81 2.51
N LYS A 166 -3.24 -17.67 1.53
CA LYS A 166 -2.97 -18.14 0.17
C LYS A 166 -1.81 -17.37 -0.50
N PHE A 167 -1.76 -16.05 -0.33
CA PHE A 167 -0.64 -15.24 -0.79
C PHE A 167 0.67 -15.72 -0.15
N CYS A 168 0.70 -15.89 1.17
CA CYS A 168 1.88 -16.32 1.92
C CYS A 168 2.36 -17.73 1.51
N GLU A 169 1.44 -18.68 1.30
CA GLU A 169 1.72 -20.03 0.79
C GLU A 169 2.44 -19.98 -0.57
N ILE A 170 1.95 -19.17 -1.52
CA ILE A 170 2.51 -19.09 -2.88
C ILE A 170 3.84 -18.29 -2.91
N SER A 171 3.95 -17.26 -2.07
CA SER A 171 5.06 -16.31 -2.06
C SER A 171 6.20 -16.69 -1.11
N GLY A 172 5.95 -17.66 -0.22
CA GLY A 172 6.87 -18.14 0.81
C GLY A 172 7.14 -17.10 1.90
N TYR A 173 6.15 -16.25 2.21
CA TYR A 173 6.21 -15.35 3.37
C TYR A 173 5.52 -16.01 4.57
N GLU A 174 5.98 -15.70 5.78
CA GLU A 174 5.28 -16.00 7.03
C GLU A 174 4.32 -14.83 7.34
N ALA A 175 3.05 -15.14 7.60
CA ALA A 175 2.06 -14.12 7.95
C ALA A 175 2.18 -13.73 9.43
N ILE A 176 2.33 -12.43 9.70
CA ILE A 176 2.21 -11.83 11.02
C ILE A 176 0.90 -11.05 11.08
N GLU A 177 -0.14 -11.73 11.54
CA GLU A 177 -1.50 -11.20 11.59
C GLU A 177 -1.79 -10.50 12.92
N PHE A 178 -2.50 -9.38 12.87
CA PHE A 178 -2.97 -8.65 14.04
C PHE A 178 -4.22 -7.82 13.70
N LYS A 179 -4.84 -7.18 14.68
CA LYS A 179 -5.82 -6.11 14.46
C LYS A 179 -5.24 -4.76 14.83
N SER A 180 -5.61 -3.74 14.05
CA SER A 180 -5.22 -2.36 14.33
C SER A 180 -6.42 -1.42 14.32
N TYR A 181 -6.32 -0.41 15.19
CA TYR A 181 -7.38 0.50 15.51
C TYR A 181 -6.87 1.94 15.61
N GLN A 182 -7.76 2.87 15.33
CA GLN A 182 -7.58 4.31 15.47
C GLN A 182 -8.71 4.91 16.31
N THR A 183 -8.42 6.04 16.96
CA THR A 183 -9.39 6.85 17.67
C THR A 183 -10.09 7.77 16.68
N PHE A 184 -11.36 7.50 16.41
CA PHE A 184 -12.23 8.33 15.57
C PHE A 184 -13.52 8.62 16.32
N GLU A 185 -13.86 9.90 16.50
CA GLU A 185 -15.03 10.36 17.27
C GLU A 185 -15.11 9.72 18.68
N ASN A 186 -13.98 9.69 19.39
CA ASN A 186 -13.83 9.06 20.72
C ASN A 186 -14.16 7.56 20.78
N LYS A 187 -14.12 6.86 19.64
CA LYS A 187 -14.31 5.40 19.55
C LYS A 187 -13.10 4.76 18.86
N ARG A 188 -12.78 3.53 19.25
CA ARG A 188 -11.81 2.70 18.51
C ARG A 188 -12.48 2.18 17.25
N LYS A 189 -11.87 2.47 16.09
CA LYS A 189 -12.31 2.05 14.76
C LYS A 189 -11.16 1.36 14.06
N GLU A 190 -11.45 0.35 13.24
CA GLU A 190 -10.40 -0.40 12.55
C GLU A 190 -9.60 0.51 11.61
N ILE A 191 -8.29 0.28 11.53
CA ILE A 191 -7.46 0.82 10.46
C ILE A 191 -7.54 -0.19 9.30
N TYR A 192 -8.12 0.25 8.18
CA TYR A 192 -8.45 -0.63 7.07
C TYR A 192 -7.21 -1.22 6.37
N HIS A 193 -6.08 -0.52 6.36
CA HIS A 193 -4.83 -0.89 5.67
C HIS A 193 -3.60 -0.81 6.59
N THR A 194 -2.80 -1.86 6.58
CA THR A 194 -1.56 -1.98 7.37
C THR A 194 -0.55 -0.89 7.04
N ASN A 195 -0.41 -0.50 5.77
CA ASN A 195 0.57 0.52 5.36
C ASN A 195 0.25 1.93 5.87
N VAL A 196 -0.94 2.18 6.43
CA VAL A 196 -1.25 3.46 7.07
C VAL A 196 -0.51 3.60 8.40
N MET A 197 -0.35 2.48 9.12
CA MET A 197 0.22 2.46 10.47
C MET A 197 1.68 2.02 10.53
N MET A 198 2.24 1.44 9.46
CA MET A 198 3.63 1.01 9.44
C MET A 198 4.26 0.94 8.05
N CYS A 199 5.59 1.06 8.01
CA CYS A 199 6.42 0.74 6.86
C CYS A 199 7.72 0.05 7.29
N ILE A 200 8.28 -0.77 6.39
CA ILE A 200 9.54 -1.50 6.62
C ILE A 200 10.62 -1.00 5.67
N ALA A 201 11.67 -0.45 6.25
CA ALA A 201 12.92 -0.10 5.59
C ALA A 201 13.96 -1.23 5.72
N ASP A 202 15.12 -1.03 5.13
CA ASP A 202 16.21 -2.01 5.16
C ASP A 202 16.83 -2.18 6.57
N LYS A 203 16.86 -1.12 7.38
CA LYS A 203 17.45 -1.13 8.73
C LYS A 203 16.50 -0.81 9.88
N TYR A 204 15.33 -0.27 9.57
CA TYR A 204 14.37 0.14 10.59
C TYR A 204 12.94 -0.14 10.13
N VAL A 205 12.02 -0.06 11.07
CA VAL A 205 10.58 -0.12 10.86
C VAL A 205 9.96 1.08 11.56
N ILE A 206 9.09 1.79 10.85
CA ILE A 206 8.25 2.83 11.46
C ILE A 206 6.90 2.19 11.74
N ILE A 207 6.41 2.27 12.98
CA ILE A 207 5.19 1.57 13.39
C ILE A 207 4.43 2.30 14.49
N CYS A 208 3.10 2.35 14.36
CA CYS A 208 2.21 2.80 15.44
C CYS A 208 1.77 1.61 16.30
N LEU A 209 2.54 1.26 17.33
CA LEU A 209 2.20 0.14 18.23
C LEU A 209 0.95 0.40 19.07
N ASP A 210 0.66 1.67 19.36
CA ASP A 210 -0.58 2.10 20.04
C ASP A 210 -1.86 1.75 19.25
N SER A 211 -1.74 1.50 17.94
CA SER A 211 -2.88 1.05 17.13
C SER A 211 -3.24 -0.42 17.37
N ILE A 212 -2.34 -1.23 17.93
CA ILE A 212 -2.57 -2.66 18.17
C ILE A 212 -3.09 -2.84 19.60
N ASP A 213 -4.40 -2.80 19.80
CA ASP A 213 -5.02 -2.79 21.14
C ASP A 213 -4.78 -4.10 21.92
N ASN A 214 -4.69 -5.23 21.22
CA ASN A 214 -4.42 -6.53 21.84
C ASN A 214 -2.93 -6.64 22.24
N ILE A 215 -2.68 -6.86 23.52
CA ILE A 215 -1.32 -6.89 24.09
C ILE A 215 -0.49 -8.05 23.55
N ASP A 216 -1.10 -9.22 23.33
CA ASP A 216 -0.39 -10.41 22.85
C ASP A 216 -0.05 -10.30 21.36
N GLU A 217 -0.97 -9.77 20.55
CA GLU A 217 -0.69 -9.43 19.14
C GLU A 217 0.43 -8.39 19.04
N ARG A 218 0.38 -7.33 19.86
CA ARG A 218 1.42 -6.30 19.90
C ARG A 218 2.79 -6.87 20.27
N LYS A 219 2.85 -7.72 21.31
CA LYS A 219 4.10 -8.41 21.70
C LYS A 219 4.65 -9.26 20.57
N SER A 220 3.79 -10.06 19.93
CA SER A 220 4.21 -10.92 18.80
C SER A 220 4.78 -10.11 17.63
N VAL A 221 4.15 -8.96 17.30
CA VAL A 221 4.68 -8.04 16.27
C VAL A 221 6.06 -7.50 16.67
N ILE A 222 6.22 -7.03 17.92
CA ILE A 222 7.50 -6.50 18.43
C ILE A 222 8.59 -7.58 18.39
N GLU A 223 8.29 -8.80 18.86
CA GLU A 223 9.22 -9.92 18.87
C GLU A 223 9.74 -10.23 17.46
N LYS A 224 8.83 -10.32 16.47
CA LYS A 224 9.21 -10.56 15.06
C LYS A 224 10.05 -9.42 14.47
N LEU A 225 9.75 -8.17 14.81
CA LEU A 225 10.53 -7.02 14.37
C LEU A 225 11.95 -7.02 14.96
N ILE A 226 12.09 -7.41 16.23
CA ILE A 226 13.39 -7.58 16.90
C ILE A 226 14.17 -8.74 16.26
N GLU A 227 13.52 -9.87 15.99
CA GLU A 227 14.12 -11.02 15.30
C GLU A 227 14.64 -10.65 13.90
N SER A 228 13.92 -9.78 13.19
CA SER A 228 14.33 -9.19 11.90
C SER A 228 15.56 -8.27 12.00
N LYS A 229 16.04 -7.95 13.21
CA LYS A 229 17.19 -7.06 13.49
C LYS A 229 17.02 -5.65 12.89
N LYS A 230 15.78 -5.15 12.87
CA LYS A 230 15.46 -3.79 12.43
C LYS A 230 15.17 -2.93 13.64
N GLU A 231 15.68 -1.70 13.64
CA GLU A 231 15.37 -0.70 14.67
C GLU A 231 13.88 -0.35 14.61
N ILE A 232 13.20 -0.39 15.75
CA ILE A 232 11.79 0.00 15.85
C ILE A 232 11.73 1.50 16.14
N ILE A 233 11.16 2.27 15.22
CA ILE A 233 10.87 3.68 15.35
C ILE A 233 9.37 3.83 15.58
N GLU A 234 8.99 4.06 16.82
CA GLU A 234 7.57 4.20 17.19
C GLU A 234 7.02 5.56 16.78
N ILE A 235 5.82 5.55 16.20
CA ILE A 235 5.02 6.75 15.95
C ILE A 235 3.74 6.70 16.77
N ASN A 236 3.32 7.86 17.28
CA ASN A 236 2.05 7.95 17.99
C ASN A 236 0.86 7.97 17.02
N GLU A 237 -0.34 7.76 17.56
CA GLU A 237 -1.58 7.76 16.78
C GLU A 237 -1.81 9.07 16.02
N LYS A 238 -1.42 10.22 16.56
CA LYS A 238 -1.53 11.51 15.86
C LYS A 238 -0.67 11.52 14.59
N GLN A 239 0.54 10.99 14.64
CA GLN A 239 1.43 10.86 13.49
C GLN A 239 0.88 9.83 12.49
N CYS A 240 0.37 8.69 12.97
CA CYS A 240 -0.33 7.71 12.14
C CYS A 240 -1.53 8.33 11.38
N ASN A 241 -2.32 9.15 12.06
CA ASN A 241 -3.47 9.88 11.48
C ASN A 241 -3.07 10.97 10.48
N ASN A 242 -1.78 11.30 10.40
CA ASN A 242 -1.19 12.14 9.35
C ASN A 242 -0.30 11.31 8.40
N PHE A 243 -0.60 10.00 8.27
CA PHE A 243 0.06 9.07 7.34
C PHE A 243 1.58 8.88 7.53
N ALA A 244 2.12 9.15 8.73
CA ALA A 244 3.55 8.93 8.99
C ALA A 244 3.97 7.45 8.91
N GLY A 245 3.03 6.50 8.97
CA GLY A 245 3.32 5.09 8.71
C GLY A 245 3.40 4.75 7.20
N ASN A 246 2.85 5.59 6.33
CA ASN A 246 2.71 5.34 4.89
C ASN A 246 3.89 5.89 4.10
N MET A 247 5.09 5.38 4.42
CA MET A 247 6.31 5.76 3.73
C MET A 247 6.89 4.60 2.92
N LEU A 248 7.66 4.92 1.89
CA LEU A 248 8.35 3.93 1.05
C LEU A 248 9.83 4.24 1.01
N GLN A 249 10.66 3.32 1.50
CA GLN A 249 12.11 3.43 1.33
C GLN A 249 12.51 2.92 -0.06
N VAL A 250 13.26 3.73 -0.78
CA VAL A 250 13.81 3.42 -2.10
C VAL A 250 15.29 3.78 -2.13
N LYS A 251 15.95 3.45 -3.24
CA LYS A 251 17.32 3.89 -3.52
C LYS A 251 17.42 4.49 -4.92
N ASN A 252 18.45 5.27 -5.19
CA ASN A 252 18.76 5.69 -6.55
C ASN A 252 19.75 4.72 -7.24
N ASN A 253 20.12 5.02 -8.49
CA ASN A 253 21.12 4.27 -9.25
C ASN A 253 22.54 4.27 -8.64
N GLN A 254 22.82 5.17 -7.68
CA GLN A 254 24.06 5.23 -6.91
C GLN A 254 23.95 4.51 -5.55
N ASN A 255 22.88 3.74 -5.32
CA ASN A 255 22.56 3.07 -4.05
C ASN A 255 22.36 4.01 -2.84
N LYS A 256 22.20 5.32 -3.05
CA LYS A 256 21.80 6.24 -1.99
C LYS A 256 20.34 6.00 -1.64
N LYS A 257 20.04 5.87 -0.35
CA LYS A 257 18.71 5.53 0.17
C LYS A 257 17.90 6.78 0.46
N PHE A 258 16.60 6.70 0.21
CA PHE A 258 15.64 7.78 0.43
C PHE A 258 14.37 7.19 1.03
N LEU A 259 13.76 7.93 1.95
CA LEU A 259 12.42 7.62 2.47
C LEU A 259 11.44 8.62 1.83
N ILE A 260 10.45 8.10 1.11
CA ILE A 260 9.44 8.90 0.40
C ILE A 260 8.18 8.90 1.25
N MET A 261 7.60 10.08 1.45
CA MET A 261 6.29 10.30 2.06
C MET A 261 5.52 11.28 1.17
N SER A 262 4.24 11.00 0.93
CA SER A 262 3.31 11.90 0.24
C SER A 262 2.45 12.65 1.25
#